data_AF-A0A126NSX2-F1
#
_entry.id   AF-A0A126NSX2-F1
#
_cell.length_a   1.000
_cell.length_b   1.000
_cell.length_c   1.000
_cell.angle_alpha   90.00
_cell.angle_beta   90.00
_cell.angle_gamma   90.00
#
_symmetry.space_group_name_H-M   'P 1'
#
loop_
_entity.id
_entity.type
_entity.pdbx_description
1 polymer ?
#
loop_
_entity_poly.entity_id
_entity_poly.type
_entity_poly.pdbx_seq_one_letter_code
_entity_poly.pdbx_strand_id
1 'polypeptide(L)'
;MSRSLHFRVWVPLGLLALLFILGVLWIAGGDVCTARSDDIELKKAANCFEFWFNRYQSLAGNIITAAVAALTLRWAAKQLGAADRQVAAANRQAAVAGAEALRAVAADLNKIRADLELCGSGIGKWARAADLGVEFDGSGATGLLMFHRRVDAILSSVIEVLSPLETVQLQSGDDEIFQLTERLRMRLTSVIVGAGQIRILRGSDMLTGGDGPALHSMTTIQQECRAGIEVNNEALTLIRRRVAQTWKAIRAFEDEAIGRTSGPPLKA
;
A
#
# COMPACT_ATOMS: atom_id res chain seq x y z
N MET A 1 -19.58 23.91 -17.44
CA MET A 1 -20.41 24.86 -18.20
C MET A 1 -21.42 25.68 -17.38
N SER A 2 -21.63 25.49 -16.07
CA SER A 2 -22.67 26.25 -15.32
C SER A 2 -22.23 27.58 -14.69
N ARG A 3 -20.93 27.95 -14.72
CA ARG A 3 -20.45 29.22 -14.13
C ARG A 3 -20.87 30.47 -14.92
N SER A 4 -21.14 30.37 -16.22
CA SER A 4 -21.53 31.53 -17.05
C SER A 4 -22.99 31.95 -16.85
N LEU A 5 -23.87 31.04 -16.42
CA LEU A 5 -25.29 31.33 -16.16
C LEU A 5 -25.49 32.11 -14.85
N HIS A 6 -24.71 31.80 -13.81
CA HIS A 6 -24.76 32.58 -12.56
C HIS A 6 -24.30 34.02 -12.77
N PHE A 7 -23.27 34.27 -13.58
CA PHE A 7 -22.82 35.65 -13.80
C PHE A 7 -23.85 36.49 -14.57
N ARG A 8 -24.55 35.90 -15.55
CA ARG A 8 -25.55 36.60 -16.36
C ARG A 8 -26.82 37.01 -15.61
N VAL A 9 -27.22 36.27 -14.57
CA VAL A 9 -28.45 36.57 -13.83
C VAL A 9 -28.21 37.51 -12.65
N TRP A 10 -27.08 37.38 -11.97
CA TRP A 10 -26.83 38.13 -10.73
C TRP A 10 -26.34 39.56 -10.97
N VAL A 11 -25.62 39.82 -12.08
CA VAL A 11 -25.18 41.17 -12.45
C VAL A 11 -26.35 42.14 -12.71
N PRO A 12 -27.36 41.82 -13.55
CA PRO A 12 -28.48 42.74 -13.78
C PRO A 12 -29.36 42.92 -12.54
N LEU A 13 -29.48 41.89 -11.69
CA LEU A 13 -30.24 41.98 -10.42
C LEU A 13 -29.54 42.89 -9.41
N GLY A 14 -28.22 42.81 -9.30
CA GLY A 14 -27.43 43.73 -8.48
C GLY A 14 -27.52 45.18 -8.99
N LEU A 15 -27.50 45.37 -10.31
CA LEU A 15 -27.61 46.68 -10.94
C LEU A 15 -29.02 47.30 -10.76
N LEU A 16 -30.08 46.49 -10.86
CA LEU A 16 -31.45 46.92 -10.56
C LEU A 16 -31.64 47.29 -9.09
N ALA A 17 -31.08 46.51 -8.15
CA ALA A 17 -31.14 46.83 -6.73
C ALA A 17 -30.39 48.14 -6.41
N LEU A 18 -29.23 48.37 -7.04
CA LEU A 18 -28.48 49.61 -6.89
C LEU A 18 -29.25 50.82 -7.45
N LEU A 19 -29.85 50.68 -8.64
CA LEU A 19 -30.69 51.72 -9.25
C LEU A 19 -31.94 52.02 -8.41
N PHE A 20 -32.54 51.01 -7.80
CA PHE A 20 -33.68 51.20 -6.91
C PHE A 20 -33.29 51.99 -5.65
N ILE A 21 -32.15 51.67 -5.03
CA ILE A 21 -31.63 52.41 -3.86
C ILE A 21 -31.32 53.87 -4.23
N LEU A 22 -30.65 54.08 -5.36
CA LEU A 22 -30.37 55.43 -5.87
C LEU A 22 -31.64 56.23 -6.18
N GLY A 23 -32.66 55.58 -6.77
CA GLY A 23 -33.95 56.21 -7.05
C GLY A 23 -34.72 56.60 -5.79
N VAL A 24 -34.72 55.73 -4.76
CA VAL A 24 -35.35 56.04 -3.46
C VAL A 24 -34.61 57.17 -2.74
N LEU A 25 -33.28 57.20 -2.78
CA LEU A 25 -32.48 58.30 -2.21
C LEU A 25 -32.72 59.62 -2.95
N TRP A 26 -32.86 59.59 -4.28
CA TRP A 26 -33.14 60.77 -5.09
C TRP A 26 -34.51 61.37 -4.80
N ILE A 27 -35.55 60.52 -4.70
CA ILE A 27 -36.91 60.97 -4.38
C ILE A 27 -37.01 61.46 -2.93
N ALA A 28 -36.30 60.81 -1.99
CA ALA A 28 -36.26 61.23 -0.59
C ALA A 28 -35.48 62.55 -0.36
N GLY A 29 -34.55 62.91 -1.25
CA GLY A 29 -33.79 64.16 -1.19
C GLY A 29 -34.48 65.38 -1.83
N GLY A 30 -35.70 65.22 -2.36
CA GLY A 30 -36.40 66.26 -3.11
C GLY A 30 -36.99 67.41 -2.28
N ASP A 31 -37.23 67.21 -0.99
CA ASP A 31 -37.73 68.26 -0.07
C ASP A 31 -36.79 68.40 1.12
N VAL A 32 -35.67 69.11 0.90
CA VAL A 32 -34.76 69.54 1.97
C VAL A 32 -35.46 70.61 2.78
N CYS A 33 -35.86 70.29 4.01
CA CYS A 33 -36.34 71.31 4.93
C CYS A 33 -35.14 72.15 5.40
N THR A 34 -34.92 73.31 4.79
CA THR A 34 -34.02 74.33 5.36
C THR A 34 -34.63 74.88 6.65
N ALA A 35 -34.38 74.18 7.77
CA ALA A 35 -34.75 74.66 9.09
C ALA A 35 -33.87 75.86 9.44
N ARG A 36 -34.42 77.07 9.28
CA ARG A 36 -33.84 78.31 9.83
C ARG A 36 -33.91 78.22 11.35
N SER A 37 -32.80 78.55 12.01
CA SER A 37 -32.46 78.21 13.41
C SER A 37 -33.31 78.83 14.52
N ASP A 38 -34.45 79.44 14.23
CA ASP A 38 -35.14 80.26 15.20
C ASP A 38 -36.47 79.59 15.57
N ASP A 39 -36.49 79.04 16.78
CA ASP A 39 -37.61 78.41 17.50
C ASP A 39 -38.28 77.19 16.85
N ILE A 40 -37.73 76.01 17.12
CA ILE A 40 -38.36 74.73 16.78
C ILE A 40 -39.09 74.16 18.00
N GLU A 41 -40.42 74.32 18.00
CA GLU A 41 -41.32 73.39 18.66
C GLU A 41 -40.96 71.95 18.24
N LEU A 42 -40.52 71.12 19.18
CA LEU A 42 -40.18 69.69 18.95
C LEU A 42 -41.25 68.91 18.16
N LYS A 43 -42.52 69.38 18.15
CA LYS A 43 -43.63 68.78 17.40
C LYS A 43 -43.52 68.96 15.88
N LYS A 44 -42.91 70.03 15.36
CA LYS A 44 -42.74 70.25 13.91
C LYS A 44 -41.56 69.47 13.31
N ALA A 45 -40.46 69.36 14.07
CA ALA A 45 -39.32 68.54 13.66
C ALA A 45 -39.61 67.03 13.69
N ALA A 46 -40.52 66.56 14.55
CA ALA A 46 -40.92 65.15 14.63
C ALA A 46 -41.67 64.64 13.38
N ASN A 47 -42.30 65.53 12.60
CA ASN A 47 -42.98 65.21 11.35
C ASN A 47 -42.09 65.31 10.11
N CYS A 48 -40.83 65.75 10.26
CA CYS A 48 -39.88 65.78 9.15
C CYS A 48 -39.30 64.37 8.94
N PHE A 49 -39.69 63.75 7.83
CA PHE A 49 -39.17 62.44 7.39
C PHE A 49 -37.63 62.41 7.36
N GLU A 50 -37.00 63.54 7.04
CA GLU A 50 -35.54 63.74 6.99
C GLU A 50 -34.84 63.45 8.33
N PHE A 51 -35.44 63.83 9.47
CA PHE A 51 -34.88 63.55 10.80
C PHE A 51 -34.90 62.05 11.12
N TRP A 52 -36.01 61.37 10.79
CA TRP A 52 -36.12 59.92 10.98
C TRP A 52 -35.26 59.15 9.97
N PHE A 53 -35.18 59.59 8.71
CA PHE A 53 -34.38 58.93 7.68
C PHE A 53 -32.88 59.04 7.98
N ASN A 54 -32.37 60.21 8.37
CA ASN A 54 -30.97 60.39 8.76
C ASN A 54 -30.63 59.56 10.01
N ARG A 55 -31.56 59.46 10.97
CA ARG A 55 -31.40 58.60 12.16
C ARG A 55 -31.45 57.10 11.85
N TYR A 56 -32.22 56.69 10.84
CA TYR A 56 -32.33 55.30 10.41
C TYR A 56 -31.35 54.90 9.31
N GLN A 57 -30.64 55.84 8.69
CA GLN A 57 -29.66 55.55 7.63
C GLN A 57 -28.52 54.66 8.14
N SER A 58 -28.00 54.93 9.35
CA SER A 58 -26.98 54.07 9.96
C SER A 58 -27.55 52.71 10.38
N LEU A 59 -28.80 52.67 10.87
CA LEU A 59 -29.49 51.42 11.22
C LEU A 59 -29.71 50.54 9.97
N ALA A 60 -30.17 51.13 8.87
CA ALA A 60 -30.38 50.45 7.60
C ALA A 60 -29.05 49.94 7.03
N GLY A 61 -27.98 50.75 7.09
CA GLY A 61 -26.63 50.32 6.71
C GLY A 61 -26.13 49.11 7.50
N ASN A 62 -26.37 49.10 8.82
CA ASN A 62 -26.01 47.97 9.68
C ASN A 62 -26.83 46.71 9.37
N ILE A 63 -28.14 46.84 9.11
CA ILE A 63 -29.01 45.72 8.73
C ILE A 63 -28.58 45.11 7.39
N ILE A 64 -28.29 45.95 6.39
CA ILE A 64 -27.81 45.49 5.08
C ILE A 64 -26.47 44.77 5.22
N THR A 65 -25.54 45.34 5.98
CA THR A 65 -24.23 44.72 6.23
C THR A 65 -24.38 43.37 6.94
N ALA A 66 -25.25 43.28 7.96
CA ALA A 66 -25.55 42.03 8.64
C ALA A 66 -26.18 40.99 7.71
N ALA A 67 -27.09 41.40 6.82
CA ALA A 67 -27.71 40.52 5.83
C ALA A 67 -26.69 39.98 4.82
N VAL A 68 -25.79 40.83 4.30
CA VAL A 68 -24.71 40.41 3.40
C VAL A 68 -23.74 39.46 4.12
N ALA A 69 -23.38 39.75 5.37
CA ALA A 69 -22.54 38.88 6.18
C ALA A 69 -23.20 37.50 6.40
N ALA A 70 -24.49 37.46 6.74
CA ALA A 70 -25.24 36.21 6.90
C ALA A 70 -25.32 35.40 5.60
N LEU A 71 -25.52 36.05 4.45
CA LEU A 71 -25.53 35.40 3.14
C LEU A 71 -24.16 34.82 2.77
N THR A 72 -23.09 35.57 3.07
CA THR A 72 -21.70 35.15 2.83
C THR A 72 -21.35 33.94 3.69
N LEU A 73 -21.70 33.95 4.99
CA LEU A 73 -21.52 32.81 5.89
C LEU A 73 -22.30 31.58 5.42
N ARG A 74 -23.55 31.75 4.97
CA ARG A 74 -24.36 30.66 4.43
C ARG A 74 -23.74 30.06 3.17
N TRP A 75 -23.14 30.88 2.31
CA TRP A 75 -22.46 30.40 1.10
C TRP A 75 -21.14 29.70 1.43
N ALA A 76 -20.34 30.25 2.35
CA ALA A 76 -19.12 29.62 2.84
C ALA A 76 -19.41 28.24 3.47
N ALA A 77 -20.46 28.13 4.28
CA ALA A 77 -20.89 26.85 4.86
C ALA A 77 -21.25 25.81 3.79
N LYS A 78 -21.90 26.21 2.69
CA LYS A 78 -22.17 25.32 1.55
C LYS A 78 -20.90 24.89 0.82
N GLN A 79 -19.92 25.78 0.68
CA GLN A 79 -18.63 25.44 0.08
C GLN A 79 -17.83 24.47 0.93
N LEU A 80 -17.79 24.68 2.25
CA LEU A 80 -17.15 23.76 3.19
C LEU A 80 -17.77 22.36 3.09
N GLY A 81 -19.11 22.26 3.09
CA GLY A 81 -19.76 20.95 2.93
C GLY A 81 -19.52 20.27 1.57
N ALA A 82 -19.23 21.04 0.51
CA ALA A 82 -18.83 20.47 -0.78
C ALA A 82 -17.35 20.05 -0.78
N ALA A 83 -16.47 20.82 -0.13
CA ALA A 83 -15.07 20.49 0.07
C ALA A 83 -14.91 19.22 0.92
N ASP A 84 -15.68 19.07 2.00
CA ASP A 84 -15.68 17.87 2.85
C ASP A 84 -16.01 16.60 2.04
N ARG A 85 -16.98 16.69 1.12
CA ARG A 85 -17.32 15.58 0.22
C ARG A 85 -16.20 15.26 -0.77
N GLN A 86 -15.49 16.26 -1.27
CA GLN A 86 -14.36 16.06 -2.19
C GLN A 86 -13.18 15.41 -1.46
N VAL A 87 -12.87 15.85 -0.24
CA VAL A 87 -11.85 15.25 0.61
C VAL A 87 -12.21 13.80 0.93
N ALA A 88 -13.46 13.53 1.32
CA ALA A 88 -13.91 12.17 1.57
C ALA A 88 -13.80 11.26 0.33
N ALA A 89 -14.16 11.77 -0.85
CA ALA A 89 -14.02 11.03 -2.11
C ALA A 89 -12.55 10.77 -2.48
N ALA A 90 -11.68 11.77 -2.30
CA ALA A 90 -10.25 11.65 -2.55
C ALA A 90 -9.60 10.62 -1.62
N ASN A 91 -9.95 10.63 -0.32
CA ASN A 91 -9.45 9.64 0.63
C ASN A 91 -9.84 8.21 0.25
N ARG A 92 -11.09 8.01 -0.21
CA ARG A 92 -11.52 6.69 -0.71
C ARG A 92 -10.74 6.24 -1.93
N GLN A 93 -10.48 7.15 -2.88
CA GLN A 93 -9.68 6.84 -4.07
C GLN A 93 -8.24 6.48 -3.70
N ALA A 94 -7.63 7.23 -2.77
CA ALA A 94 -6.31 6.94 -2.26
C ALA A 94 -6.24 5.56 -1.57
N ALA A 95 -7.25 5.21 -0.77
CA ALA A 95 -7.33 3.91 -0.13
C ALA A 95 -7.46 2.75 -1.14
N VAL A 96 -8.28 2.91 -2.18
CA VAL A 96 -8.39 1.91 -3.27
C VAL A 96 -7.07 1.74 -4.01
N ALA A 97 -6.41 2.85 -4.36
CA ALA A 97 -5.11 2.81 -5.02
C ALA A 97 -4.03 2.13 -4.14
N GLY A 98 -4.03 2.40 -2.83
CA GLY A 98 -3.17 1.72 -1.86
C GLY A 98 -3.42 0.22 -1.80
N ALA A 99 -4.70 -0.20 -1.79
CA ALA A 99 -5.06 -1.61 -1.83
C ALA A 99 -4.61 -2.31 -3.12
N GLU A 100 -4.73 -1.65 -4.29
CA GLU A 100 -4.27 -2.17 -5.57
C GLU A 100 -2.75 -2.36 -5.62
N ALA A 101 -1.98 -1.37 -5.13
CA ALA A 101 -0.54 -1.49 -5.03
C ALA A 101 -0.12 -2.68 -4.15
N LEU A 102 -0.78 -2.87 -3.01
CA LEU A 102 -0.50 -4.02 -2.14
C LEU A 102 -0.93 -5.37 -2.74
N ARG A 103 -1.96 -5.41 -3.61
CA ARG A 103 -2.32 -6.64 -4.33
C ARG A 103 -1.24 -7.06 -5.32
N ALA A 104 -0.58 -6.11 -5.97
CA ALA A 104 0.58 -6.41 -6.82
C ALA A 104 1.71 -7.04 -5.98
N VAL A 105 2.04 -6.45 -4.82
CA VAL A 105 3.02 -7.01 -3.88
C VAL A 105 2.61 -8.41 -3.41
N ALA A 106 1.33 -8.63 -3.09
CA ALA A 106 0.85 -9.95 -2.68
C ALA A 106 0.98 -11.00 -3.80
N ALA A 107 0.79 -10.60 -5.07
CA ALA A 107 0.99 -11.48 -6.22
C ALA A 107 2.46 -11.89 -6.37
N ASP A 108 3.39 -10.93 -6.23
CA ASP A 108 4.82 -11.21 -6.28
C ASP A 108 5.28 -12.12 -5.14
N LEU A 109 4.82 -11.87 -3.90
CA LEU A 109 5.12 -12.72 -2.76
C LEU A 109 4.55 -14.14 -2.92
N ASN A 110 3.38 -14.30 -3.56
CA ASN A 110 2.83 -15.61 -3.87
C ASN A 110 3.65 -16.36 -4.92
N LYS A 111 4.23 -15.66 -5.90
CA LYS A 111 5.14 -16.26 -6.87
C LYS A 111 6.42 -16.76 -6.19
N ILE A 112 7.05 -15.91 -5.36
CA ILE A 112 8.21 -16.30 -4.55
C ILE A 112 7.91 -17.54 -3.70
N ARG A 113 6.72 -17.57 -3.06
CA ARG A 113 6.28 -18.72 -2.29
C ARG A 113 6.18 -19.99 -3.15
N ALA A 114 5.58 -19.91 -4.33
CA ALA A 114 5.43 -21.05 -5.23
C ALA A 114 6.80 -21.60 -5.66
N ASP A 115 7.75 -20.70 -5.97
CA ASP A 115 9.12 -21.07 -6.32
C ASP A 115 9.86 -21.73 -5.14
N LEU A 116 9.69 -21.23 -3.91
CA LEU A 116 10.22 -21.88 -2.70
C LEU A 116 9.56 -23.24 -2.40
N GLU A 117 8.28 -23.43 -2.73
CA GLU A 117 7.60 -24.72 -2.63
C GLU A 117 8.16 -25.72 -3.65
N LEU A 118 8.48 -25.26 -4.87
CA LEU A 118 9.20 -26.06 -5.87
C LEU A 118 10.62 -26.43 -5.39
N CYS A 119 11.36 -25.47 -4.82
CA CYS A 119 12.65 -25.73 -4.18
C CYS A 119 12.54 -26.81 -3.10
N GLY A 120 11.56 -26.68 -2.20
CA GLY A 120 11.30 -27.66 -1.14
C GLY A 120 11.00 -29.07 -1.67
N SER A 121 10.23 -29.17 -2.76
CA SER A 121 9.96 -30.44 -3.44
C SER A 121 11.24 -31.07 -4.00
N GLY A 122 12.07 -30.28 -4.68
CA GLY A 122 13.36 -30.73 -5.22
C GLY A 122 14.34 -31.18 -4.12
N ILE A 123 14.46 -30.40 -3.04
CA ILE A 123 15.27 -30.78 -1.87
C ILE A 123 14.73 -32.07 -1.23
N GLY A 124 13.41 -32.26 -1.19
CA GLY A 124 12.80 -33.50 -0.71
C GLY A 124 13.15 -34.72 -1.58
N LYS A 125 13.21 -34.58 -2.92
CA LYS A 125 13.70 -35.64 -3.82
C LYS A 125 15.15 -35.98 -3.53
N TRP A 126 15.97 -34.95 -3.37
CA TRP A 126 17.38 -35.09 -3.02
C TRP A 126 17.56 -35.80 -1.68
N ALA A 127 16.88 -35.40 -0.61
CA ALA A 127 16.99 -36.04 0.70
C ALA A 127 16.63 -37.54 0.66
N ARG A 128 15.64 -37.92 -0.16
CA ARG A 128 15.31 -39.34 -0.40
C ARG A 128 16.40 -40.09 -1.17
N ALA A 129 17.04 -39.45 -2.13
CA ALA A 129 18.15 -40.05 -2.88
C ALA A 129 19.43 -40.19 -2.03
N ALA A 130 19.63 -39.25 -1.10
CA ALA A 130 20.74 -39.26 -0.16
C ALA A 130 20.53 -40.26 0.98
N ASP A 131 19.30 -40.69 1.26
CA ASP A 131 19.01 -41.66 2.33
C ASP A 131 19.70 -43.01 2.06
N LEU A 132 20.66 -43.33 2.91
CA LEU A 132 21.51 -44.52 2.84
C LEU A 132 20.88 -45.74 3.53
N GLY A 133 19.62 -45.67 3.97
CA GLY A 133 18.93 -46.77 4.67
C GLY A 133 18.77 -48.09 3.89
N VAL A 134 19.28 -48.18 2.67
CA VAL A 134 19.50 -49.46 1.98
C VAL A 134 20.93 -49.86 2.29
N GLU A 135 21.11 -50.90 3.12
CA GLU A 135 22.41 -51.48 3.43
C GLU A 135 23.25 -51.58 2.16
N PHE A 136 24.26 -50.72 2.08
CA PHE A 136 25.25 -50.80 1.04
C PHE A 136 26.18 -51.95 1.44
N ASP A 137 25.90 -53.15 0.94
CA ASP A 137 26.74 -54.33 1.22
C ASP A 137 28.18 -54.17 0.67
N GLY A 138 28.45 -53.08 -0.06
CA GLY A 138 29.77 -52.70 -0.56
C GLY A 138 30.38 -53.74 -1.50
N SER A 139 29.65 -54.79 -1.86
CA SER A 139 30.25 -55.95 -2.49
C SER A 139 29.93 -55.95 -3.98
N GLY A 140 30.90 -55.47 -4.77
CA GLY A 140 30.93 -55.64 -6.22
C GLY A 140 30.36 -54.49 -7.05
N ALA A 141 30.36 -54.72 -8.37
CA ALA A 141 30.06 -53.70 -9.38
C ALA A 141 28.63 -53.13 -9.28
N THR A 142 27.67 -53.91 -8.80
CA THR A 142 26.26 -53.51 -8.66
C THR A 142 26.08 -52.44 -7.59
N GLY A 143 26.76 -52.57 -6.43
CA GLY A 143 26.74 -51.55 -5.39
C GLY A 143 27.31 -50.22 -5.90
N LEU A 144 28.50 -50.28 -6.52
CA LEU A 144 29.15 -49.09 -7.09
C LEU A 144 28.25 -48.38 -8.13
N LEU A 145 27.59 -49.13 -9.01
CA LEU A 145 26.68 -48.57 -10.01
C LEU A 145 25.45 -47.91 -9.36
N MET A 146 24.85 -48.54 -8.34
CA MET A 146 23.74 -47.95 -7.60
C MET A 146 24.15 -46.68 -6.87
N PHE A 147 25.36 -46.63 -6.33
CA PHE A 147 25.90 -45.45 -5.66
C PHE A 147 26.09 -44.28 -6.62
N HIS A 148 26.74 -44.50 -7.77
CA HIS A 148 26.86 -43.46 -8.80
C HIS A 148 25.50 -42.97 -9.31
N ARG A 149 24.55 -43.89 -9.52
CA ARG A 149 23.18 -43.52 -9.93
C ARG A 149 22.50 -42.61 -8.90
N ARG A 150 22.71 -42.84 -7.61
CA ARG A 150 22.20 -41.95 -6.55
C ARG A 150 22.85 -40.58 -6.61
N VAL A 151 24.18 -40.52 -6.75
CA VAL A 151 24.94 -39.27 -6.88
C VAL A 151 24.43 -38.44 -8.07
N ASP A 152 24.20 -39.07 -9.22
CA ASP A 152 23.64 -38.40 -10.39
C ASP A 152 22.19 -37.92 -10.17
N ALA A 153 21.37 -38.69 -9.45
CA ALA A 153 20.02 -38.27 -9.07
C ALA A 153 20.03 -37.07 -8.11
N ILE A 154 21.00 -37.02 -7.19
CA ILE A 154 21.23 -35.86 -6.31
C ILE A 154 21.59 -34.63 -7.14
N LEU A 155 22.58 -34.74 -8.03
CA LEU A 155 23.01 -33.63 -8.88
C LEU A 155 21.87 -33.10 -9.75
N SER A 156 21.11 -33.99 -10.38
CA SER A 156 19.93 -33.61 -11.18
C SER A 156 18.90 -32.85 -10.33
N SER A 157 18.64 -33.32 -9.11
CA SER A 157 17.67 -32.68 -8.20
C SER A 157 18.16 -31.31 -7.72
N VAL A 158 19.46 -31.14 -7.47
CA VAL A 158 20.02 -29.84 -7.06
C VAL A 158 19.94 -28.83 -8.21
N ILE A 159 20.22 -29.24 -9.45
CA ILE A 159 20.10 -28.38 -10.62
C ILE A 159 18.65 -27.90 -10.82
N GLU A 160 17.66 -28.79 -10.61
CA GLU A 160 16.23 -28.42 -10.64
C GLU A 160 15.87 -27.34 -9.61
N VAL A 161 16.57 -27.29 -8.46
CA VAL A 161 16.32 -26.31 -7.38
C VAL A 161 17.02 -24.98 -7.63
N LEU A 162 18.19 -24.97 -8.29
CA LEU A 162 18.96 -23.74 -8.49
C LEU A 162 18.22 -22.70 -9.35
N SER A 163 17.51 -23.14 -10.39
CA SER A 163 16.77 -22.23 -11.29
C SER A 163 15.64 -21.44 -10.60
N PRO A 164 14.69 -22.07 -9.86
CA PRO A 164 13.70 -21.31 -9.10
C PRO A 164 14.34 -20.48 -7.98
N LEU A 165 15.44 -20.95 -7.38
CA LEU A 165 16.13 -20.20 -6.35
C LEU A 165 16.73 -18.88 -6.87
N GLU A 166 17.34 -18.89 -8.06
CA GLU A 166 17.85 -17.69 -8.72
C GLU A 166 16.72 -16.69 -9.02
N THR A 167 15.56 -17.20 -9.46
CA THR A 167 14.37 -16.37 -9.68
C THR A 167 13.92 -15.68 -8.40
N VAL A 168 13.90 -16.41 -7.27
CA VAL A 168 13.57 -15.82 -5.97
C VAL A 168 14.60 -14.76 -5.57
N GLN A 169 15.90 -15.03 -5.73
CA GLN A 169 16.96 -14.07 -5.39
C GLN A 169 16.81 -12.74 -6.15
N LEU A 170 16.55 -12.81 -7.46
CA LEU A 170 16.34 -11.63 -8.30
C LEU A 170 15.10 -10.82 -7.87
N GLN A 171 14.06 -11.49 -7.38
CA GLN A 171 12.82 -10.85 -6.94
C GLN A 171 12.87 -10.31 -5.51
N SER A 172 13.76 -10.83 -4.67
CA SER A 172 13.79 -10.53 -3.22
C SER A 172 14.57 -9.24 -2.90
N GLY A 173 15.48 -8.79 -3.77
CA GLY A 173 16.37 -7.66 -3.48
C GLY A 173 17.33 -7.95 -2.32
N ASP A 174 17.68 -6.97 -1.50
CA ASP A 174 18.60 -7.12 -0.35
C ASP A 174 17.90 -7.48 0.97
N ASP A 175 16.79 -8.22 0.90
CA ASP A 175 15.97 -8.51 2.08
C ASP A 175 16.37 -9.79 2.84
N GLU A 176 15.64 -10.10 3.92
CA GLU A 176 15.84 -11.33 4.71
C GLU A 176 15.61 -12.62 3.89
N ILE A 177 14.73 -12.60 2.88
CA ILE A 177 14.49 -13.74 1.99
C ILE A 177 15.72 -13.97 1.10
N PHE A 178 16.37 -12.90 0.64
CA PHE A 178 17.63 -12.99 -0.10
C PHE A 178 18.72 -13.64 0.75
N GLN A 179 18.87 -13.25 2.01
CA GLN A 179 19.86 -13.88 2.91
C GLN A 179 19.57 -15.38 3.14
N LEU A 180 18.30 -15.75 3.29
CA LEU A 180 17.87 -17.14 3.43
C LEU A 180 18.13 -17.96 2.16
N THR A 181 17.78 -17.41 1.00
CA THR A 181 17.99 -18.07 -0.30
C THR A 181 19.47 -18.13 -0.67
N GLU A 182 20.27 -17.16 -0.28
CA GLU A 182 21.73 -17.20 -0.42
C GLU A 182 22.36 -18.28 0.47
N ARG A 183 21.92 -18.39 1.73
CA ARG A 183 22.30 -19.51 2.59
C ARG A 183 21.95 -20.84 1.94
N LEU A 184 20.73 -20.97 1.39
CA LEU A 184 20.30 -22.18 0.69
C LEU A 184 21.18 -22.47 -0.53
N ARG A 185 21.51 -21.45 -1.34
CA ARG A 185 22.38 -21.58 -2.51
C ARG A 185 23.77 -22.09 -2.13
N MET A 186 24.37 -21.54 -1.08
CA MET A 186 25.68 -21.99 -0.58
C MET A 186 25.66 -23.47 -0.15
N ARG A 187 24.58 -23.92 0.49
CA ARG A 187 24.37 -25.32 0.87
C ARG A 187 24.25 -26.23 -0.36
N LEU A 188 23.47 -25.82 -1.37
CA LEU A 188 23.33 -26.56 -2.64
C LEU A 188 24.66 -26.65 -3.40
N THR A 189 25.47 -25.60 -3.40
CA THR A 189 26.81 -25.60 -3.99
C THR A 189 27.74 -26.58 -3.28
N SER A 190 27.73 -26.60 -1.93
CA SER A 190 28.49 -27.58 -1.14
C SER A 190 28.18 -29.02 -1.55
N VAL A 191 26.90 -29.28 -1.86
CA VAL A 191 26.42 -30.60 -2.24
C VAL A 191 26.84 -30.97 -3.66
N ILE A 192 26.79 -30.03 -4.60
CA ILE A 192 27.32 -30.25 -5.95
C ILE A 192 28.80 -30.61 -5.87
N VAL A 193 29.57 -29.89 -5.05
CA VAL A 193 31.00 -30.15 -4.86
C VAL A 193 31.22 -31.54 -4.25
N GLY A 194 30.49 -31.88 -3.17
CA GLY A 194 30.59 -33.19 -2.53
C GLY A 194 30.21 -34.34 -3.46
N ALA A 195 29.10 -34.20 -4.20
CA ALA A 195 28.65 -35.19 -5.17
C ALA A 195 29.64 -35.33 -6.34
N GLY A 196 30.22 -34.22 -6.81
CA GLY A 196 31.27 -34.22 -7.82
C GLY A 196 32.54 -34.94 -7.36
N GLN A 197 32.98 -34.70 -6.12
CA GLN A 197 34.12 -35.41 -5.53
C GLN A 197 33.87 -36.92 -5.50
N ILE A 198 32.68 -37.34 -5.05
CA ILE A 198 32.29 -38.75 -5.02
C ILE A 198 32.36 -39.38 -6.42
N ARG A 199 31.93 -38.67 -7.46
CA ARG A 199 31.93 -39.17 -8.85
C ARG A 199 33.34 -39.47 -9.38
N ILE A 200 34.36 -38.82 -8.84
CA ILE A 200 35.77 -38.96 -9.26
C ILE A 200 36.49 -40.08 -8.48
N LEU A 201 35.99 -40.46 -7.30
CA LEU A 201 36.57 -41.55 -6.50
C LEU A 201 36.54 -42.87 -7.27
N ARG A 202 37.65 -43.62 -7.21
CA ARG A 202 37.77 -44.92 -7.86
C ARG A 202 37.17 -46.01 -6.97
N GLY A 203 36.79 -47.14 -7.57
CA GLY A 203 36.17 -48.26 -6.85
C GLY A 203 36.97 -48.79 -5.66
N SER A 204 38.31 -48.62 -5.63
CA SER A 204 39.15 -48.95 -4.47
C SER A 204 38.89 -48.03 -3.27
N ASP A 205 38.59 -46.76 -3.51
CA ASP A 205 38.48 -45.71 -2.47
C ASP A 205 37.05 -45.66 -1.90
N MET A 206 36.11 -46.35 -2.55
CA MET A 206 34.72 -46.46 -2.11
C MET A 206 34.46 -47.65 -1.17
N LEU A 207 35.35 -48.66 -1.15
CA LEU A 207 35.10 -49.97 -0.54
C LEU A 207 35.93 -50.28 0.71
N THR A 208 36.83 -49.38 1.13
CA THR A 208 37.69 -49.60 2.30
C THR A 208 36.95 -49.33 3.61
N GLY A 209 36.18 -50.31 4.09
CA GLY A 209 35.62 -50.34 5.44
C GLY A 209 34.58 -49.25 5.72
N GLY A 210 33.89 -49.36 6.85
CA GLY A 210 32.74 -48.52 7.23
C GLY A 210 33.00 -47.01 7.39
N ASP A 211 34.20 -46.51 7.09
CA ASP A 211 34.60 -45.10 7.20
C ASP A 211 35.28 -44.55 5.93
N GLY A 212 35.02 -45.16 4.77
CA GLY A 212 35.61 -44.72 3.50
C GLY A 212 35.25 -43.25 3.14
N PRO A 213 36.13 -42.53 2.42
CA PRO A 213 35.91 -41.11 2.07
C PRO A 213 34.59 -40.87 1.33
N ALA A 214 34.11 -41.82 0.53
CA ALA A 214 32.81 -41.73 -0.16
C ALA A 214 31.61 -41.71 0.82
N LEU A 215 31.67 -42.52 1.88
CA LEU A 215 30.61 -42.59 2.89
C LEU A 215 30.61 -41.33 3.76
N HIS A 216 31.81 -40.83 4.10
CA HIS A 216 31.95 -39.54 4.78
C HIS A 216 31.36 -38.40 3.94
N SER A 217 31.73 -38.30 2.66
CA SER A 217 31.15 -37.29 1.76
C SER A 217 29.63 -37.41 1.62
N MET A 218 29.09 -38.63 1.57
CA MET A 218 27.64 -38.83 1.51
C MET A 218 26.94 -38.42 2.81
N THR A 219 27.56 -38.68 3.97
CA THR A 219 27.07 -38.20 5.27
C THR A 219 27.05 -36.68 5.34
N THR A 220 28.11 -36.03 4.83
CA THR A 220 28.16 -34.56 4.71
C THR A 220 27.05 -34.06 3.79
N ILE A 221 26.85 -34.68 2.62
CA ILE A 221 25.75 -34.33 1.70
C ILE A 221 24.40 -34.45 2.42
N GLN A 222 24.15 -35.51 3.20
CA GLN A 222 22.93 -35.67 3.97
C GLN A 222 22.74 -34.56 5.03
N GLN A 223 23.80 -34.16 5.72
CA GLN A 223 23.73 -33.06 6.69
C GLN A 223 23.39 -31.74 5.99
N GLU A 224 24.03 -31.47 4.85
CA GLU A 224 23.73 -30.31 4.01
C GLU A 224 22.29 -30.36 3.44
N CYS A 225 21.74 -31.55 3.14
CA CYS A 225 20.32 -31.71 2.79
C CYS A 225 19.42 -31.19 3.89
N ARG A 226 19.64 -31.68 5.12
CA ARG A 226 18.79 -31.39 6.28
C ARG A 226 18.84 -29.91 6.60
N ALA A 227 20.03 -29.33 6.62
CA ALA A 227 20.22 -27.89 6.78
C ALA A 227 19.51 -27.10 5.65
N GLY A 228 19.58 -27.57 4.40
CA GLY A 228 18.87 -26.96 3.27
C GLY A 228 17.34 -26.99 3.44
N ILE A 229 16.78 -28.10 3.93
CA ILE A 229 15.34 -28.22 4.24
C ILE A 229 14.93 -27.22 5.31
N GLU A 230 15.72 -27.11 6.39
CA GLU A 230 15.46 -26.18 7.48
C GLU A 230 15.44 -24.73 7.00
N VAL A 231 16.45 -24.31 6.23
CA VAL A 231 16.53 -22.96 5.65
C VAL A 231 15.36 -22.69 4.68
N ASN A 232 15.00 -23.65 3.83
CA ASN A 232 13.86 -23.49 2.93
C ASN A 232 12.53 -23.36 3.70
N ASN A 233 12.35 -24.11 4.79
CA ASN A 233 11.17 -24.02 5.65
C ASN A 233 11.10 -22.69 6.41
N GLU A 234 12.25 -22.16 6.84
CA GLU A 234 12.37 -20.82 7.44
C GLU A 234 11.91 -19.75 6.45
N ALA A 235 12.43 -19.79 5.20
CA ALA A 235 12.02 -18.90 4.11
C ALA A 235 10.52 -19.01 3.80
N LEU A 236 9.98 -20.23 3.72
CA LEU A 236 8.55 -20.47 3.51
C LEU A 236 7.68 -19.92 4.63
N THR A 237 8.15 -19.99 5.88
CA THR A 237 7.43 -19.45 7.04
C THR A 237 7.42 -17.93 6.99
N LEU A 238 8.56 -17.32 6.65
CA LEU A 238 8.70 -15.87 6.51
C LEU A 238 7.79 -15.32 5.39
N ILE A 239 7.82 -15.92 4.20
CA ILE A 239 7.00 -15.46 3.07
C ILE A 239 5.51 -15.60 3.37
N ARG A 240 5.07 -16.69 4.01
CA ARG A 240 3.66 -16.88 4.42
C ARG A 240 3.23 -15.80 5.42
N ARG A 241 4.10 -15.44 6.37
CA ARG A 241 3.84 -14.35 7.31
C ARG A 241 3.69 -13.01 6.59
N ARG A 242 4.59 -12.70 5.65
CA ARG A 242 4.52 -11.46 4.86
C ARG A 242 3.26 -11.39 4.01
N VAL A 243 2.90 -12.47 3.31
CA VAL A 243 1.64 -12.56 2.56
C VAL A 243 0.44 -12.30 3.46
N ALA A 244 0.39 -12.91 4.65
CA ALA A 244 -0.70 -12.70 5.60
C ALA A 244 -0.77 -11.24 6.10
N GLN A 245 0.37 -10.61 6.36
CA GLN A 245 0.46 -9.20 6.76
C GLN A 245 0.01 -8.27 5.63
N THR A 246 0.44 -8.50 4.39
CA THR A 246 0.01 -7.73 3.22
C THR A 246 -1.49 -7.83 3.01
N TRP A 247 -2.09 -9.03 3.11
CA TRP A 247 -3.54 -9.19 3.03
C TRP A 247 -4.29 -8.51 4.17
N LYS A 248 -3.73 -8.49 5.38
CA LYS A 248 -4.30 -7.73 6.49
C LYS A 248 -4.30 -6.22 6.21
N ALA A 249 -3.22 -5.70 5.62
CA ALA A 249 -3.13 -4.29 5.22
C ALA A 249 -4.10 -3.95 4.08
N ILE A 250 -4.24 -4.82 3.07
CA ILE A 250 -5.23 -4.66 1.99
C ILE A 250 -6.65 -4.51 2.58
N ARG A 251 -7.03 -5.40 3.51
CA ARG A 251 -8.35 -5.33 4.16
C ARG A 251 -8.55 -4.04 4.95
N ALA A 252 -7.51 -3.55 5.61
CA ALA A 252 -7.58 -2.27 6.32
C ALA A 252 -7.86 -1.09 5.37
N PHE A 253 -7.20 -1.05 4.20
CA PHE A 253 -7.49 -0.05 3.17
C PHE A 253 -8.90 -0.19 2.57
N GLU A 254 -9.36 -1.42 2.35
CA GLU A 254 -10.74 -1.68 1.88
C GLU A 254 -11.79 -1.22 2.90
N ASP A 255 -11.57 -1.48 4.19
CA ASP A 255 -12.45 -1.03 5.27
C ASP A 255 -12.47 0.51 5.39
N GLU A 256 -11.32 1.17 5.20
CA GLU A 256 -11.22 2.64 5.13
C GLU A 256 -11.98 3.21 3.92
N ALA A 257 -11.86 2.58 2.75
CA ALA A 257 -12.57 3.00 1.55
C ALA A 257 -14.10 2.92 1.71
N ILE A 258 -14.60 1.96 2.49
CA ILE A 258 -16.04 1.78 2.78
C ILE A 258 -16.50 2.68 3.95
N GLY A 259 -15.57 3.32 4.67
CA GLY A 259 -15.87 4.14 5.85
C GLY A 259 -16.22 3.33 7.09
N ARG A 260 -15.70 2.09 7.19
CA ARG A 260 -15.90 1.18 8.33
C ARG A 260 -14.80 1.25 9.38
N THR A 261 -13.91 2.24 9.33
CA THR A 261 -12.76 2.33 10.23
C THR A 261 -13.19 2.39 11.70
N SER A 262 -13.02 1.29 12.41
CA SER A 262 -13.18 1.19 13.87
C SER A 262 -11.86 1.49 14.62
N GLY A 263 -10.90 2.16 13.99
CA GLY A 263 -9.57 2.40 14.56
C GLY A 263 -8.86 3.62 13.98
N PRO A 264 -7.81 4.12 14.67
CA PRO A 264 -7.05 5.28 14.24
C PRO A 264 -6.37 5.05 12.88
N PRO A 265 -6.21 6.09 12.04
CA PRO A 265 -5.62 5.96 10.72
C PRO A 265 -4.20 5.40 10.80
N LEU A 266 -3.91 4.40 9.96
CA LEU A 266 -2.55 3.89 9.78
C LEU A 266 -1.71 5.02 9.19
N LYS A 267 -0.65 5.43 9.91
CA LYS A 267 0.33 6.37 9.36
C LYS A 267 1.03 5.67 8.19
N ALA A 268 0.83 6.23 6.99
CA ALA A 268 1.55 5.86 5.78
C ALA A 268 3.05 6.16 5.92
#